data_AF-A0A8B6ECQ0-F1
#
_entry.id   AF-A0A8B6ECQ0-F1
#
_cell.length_a   1.000
_cell.length_b   1.000
_cell.length_c   1.000
_cell.angle_alpha   90.00
_cell.angle_beta   90.00
_cell.angle_gamma   90.00
#
_symmetry.space_group_name_H-M   'P 1'
#
loop_
_entity.id
_entity.type
_entity.pdbx_description
1 polymer ?
#
loop_
_entity_poly.entity_id
_entity_poly.type
_entity_poly.pdbx_seq_one_letter_code
_entity_poly.pdbx_strand_id
1 'polypeptide(L)'
;MVQDAVYCLKAHESLSVAAKRAEMCPLKIFLDHESSSYKSYYEDLFDKWHIRDGKAIELGKECQEYVDTVADVASKDDAYYMLVALIPCARLWPWLGQQLTAAKDNFGAYTDWVNSNFDPSSKGYKKLEVRVNAAFSNKQIDRNKALNIYSKCMTGEAGFFGSVPI
;
A
#
# COMPACT_ATOMS: atom_id res chain seq x y z
N MET A 1 -1.34 14.07 1.36
CA MET A 1 -2.76 13.66 1.49
C MET A 1 -3.49 13.48 0.18
N VAL A 2 -3.48 14.47 -0.73
CA VAL A 2 -4.14 14.30 -2.04
C VAL A 2 -3.51 13.15 -2.85
N GLN A 3 -2.17 13.11 -2.93
CA GLN A 3 -1.47 11.99 -3.59
C GLN A 3 -1.69 10.66 -2.87
N ASP A 4 -1.78 10.64 -1.54
CA ASP A 4 -2.07 9.42 -0.77
C ASP A 4 -3.44 8.84 -1.14
N ALA A 5 -4.45 9.70 -1.24
CA ALA A 5 -5.80 9.28 -1.62
C ALA A 5 -5.83 8.68 -3.03
N VAL A 6 -5.11 9.29 -3.99
CA VAL A 6 -4.98 8.75 -5.34
C VAL A 6 -4.16 7.46 -5.36
N TYR A 7 -3.10 7.35 -4.55
CA TYR A 7 -2.37 6.10 -4.37
C TYR A 7 -3.31 4.99 -3.88
N CYS A 8 -4.16 5.25 -2.89
CA CYS A 8 -5.14 4.26 -2.40
C CYS A 8 -6.14 3.82 -3.47
N LEU A 9 -6.59 4.75 -4.33
CA LEU A 9 -7.39 4.41 -5.52
C LEU A 9 -6.61 3.48 -6.47
N LYS A 10 -5.35 3.81 -6.78
CA LYS A 10 -4.50 3.01 -7.67
C LYS A 10 -4.15 1.63 -7.09
N ALA A 11 -3.97 1.55 -5.79
CA ALA A 11 -3.79 0.28 -5.07
C ALA A 11 -5.06 -0.58 -5.12
N HIS A 12 -6.25 0.02 -4.96
CA HIS A 12 -7.52 -0.67 -5.18
C HIS A 12 -7.63 -1.26 -6.60
N GLU A 13 -7.34 -0.45 -7.62
CA GLU A 13 -7.35 -0.88 -9.03
C GLU A 13 -6.39 -2.05 -9.26
N SER A 14 -5.17 -1.96 -8.72
CA SER A 14 -4.14 -3.01 -8.82
C SER A 14 -4.54 -4.31 -8.11
N LEU A 15 -5.08 -4.20 -6.90
CA LEU A 15 -5.64 -5.35 -6.16
C LEU A 15 -6.76 -6.05 -6.95
N SER A 16 -7.67 -5.26 -7.56
CA SER A 16 -8.74 -5.79 -8.41
C SER A 16 -8.20 -6.50 -9.65
N VAL A 17 -7.13 -5.98 -10.27
CA VAL A 17 -6.47 -6.64 -11.41
C VAL A 17 -5.84 -7.97 -10.98
N ALA A 18 -5.08 -7.98 -9.88
CA ALA A 18 -4.48 -9.20 -9.35
C ALA A 18 -5.54 -10.25 -8.97
N ALA A 19 -6.63 -9.83 -8.33
CA ALA A 19 -7.74 -10.72 -7.96
C ALA A 19 -8.42 -11.33 -9.20
N LYS A 20 -8.62 -10.56 -10.28
CA LYS A 20 -9.19 -11.08 -11.54
C LYS A 20 -8.32 -12.15 -12.19
N ARG A 21 -6.99 -12.01 -12.07
CA ARG A 21 -6.00 -12.95 -12.63
C ARG A 21 -5.79 -14.18 -11.76
N ALA A 22 -6.03 -14.09 -10.46
CA ALA A 22 -6.00 -15.24 -9.57
C ALA A 22 -7.13 -16.21 -9.96
N GLU A 23 -6.79 -17.50 -10.05
CA GLU A 23 -7.78 -18.58 -10.11
C GLU A 23 -8.74 -18.49 -8.93
N MET A 24 -9.91 -19.15 -9.02
CA MET A 24 -10.88 -19.19 -7.93
C MET A 24 -10.33 -19.99 -6.74
N CYS A 25 -9.55 -19.31 -5.91
CA CYS A 25 -8.79 -19.87 -4.80
C CYS A 25 -8.81 -18.92 -3.59
N PRO A 26 -8.33 -19.35 -2.40
CA PRO A 26 -8.31 -18.50 -1.22
C PRO A 26 -7.57 -17.17 -1.39
N LEU A 27 -6.59 -17.11 -2.31
CA LEU A 27 -5.88 -15.86 -2.61
C LEU A 27 -6.80 -14.84 -3.31
N LYS A 28 -7.63 -15.28 -4.26
CA LYS A 28 -8.58 -14.39 -4.94
C LYS A 28 -9.53 -13.72 -3.93
N ILE A 29 -10.15 -14.53 -3.06
CA ILE A 29 -11.07 -14.03 -2.01
C ILE A 29 -10.35 -13.01 -1.12
N PHE A 30 -9.10 -13.28 -0.76
CA PHE A 30 -8.31 -12.36 0.03
C PHE A 30 -8.02 -11.05 -0.71
N LEU A 31 -7.60 -11.10 -1.97
CA LEU A 31 -7.32 -9.91 -2.77
C LEU A 31 -8.59 -9.08 -3.02
N ASP A 32 -9.74 -9.71 -3.25
CA ASP A 32 -11.04 -9.03 -3.37
C ASP A 32 -11.41 -8.29 -2.07
N HIS A 33 -11.17 -8.93 -0.92
CA HIS A 33 -11.38 -8.31 0.39
C HIS A 33 -10.46 -7.11 0.62
N GLU A 34 -9.16 -7.25 0.34
CA GLU A 34 -8.21 -6.13 0.44
C GLU A 34 -8.58 -5.01 -0.55
N SER A 35 -8.97 -5.35 -1.79
CA SER A 35 -9.42 -4.37 -2.79
C SER A 35 -10.62 -3.58 -2.27
N SER A 36 -11.59 -4.26 -1.66
CA SER A 36 -12.77 -3.62 -1.05
C SER A 36 -12.39 -2.73 0.14
N SER A 37 -11.42 -3.16 0.96
CA SER A 37 -10.92 -2.37 2.08
C SER A 37 -10.26 -1.07 1.61
N TYR A 38 -9.41 -1.15 0.58
CA TYR A 38 -8.82 0.03 -0.05
C TYR A 38 -9.87 0.93 -0.70
N LYS A 39 -10.94 0.34 -1.25
CA LYS A 39 -12.07 1.10 -1.80
C LYS A 39 -12.73 1.98 -0.76
N SER A 40 -13.19 1.38 0.33
CA SER A 40 -13.80 2.12 1.43
C SER A 40 -12.88 3.22 1.95
N TYR A 41 -11.57 2.95 2.02
CA TYR A 41 -10.60 3.90 2.52
C TYR A 41 -10.37 5.09 1.57
N TYR A 42 -10.16 4.86 0.27
CA TYR A 42 -9.96 5.98 -0.66
C TYR A 42 -11.23 6.81 -0.83
N GLU A 43 -12.42 6.19 -0.76
CA GLU A 43 -13.70 6.91 -0.82
C GLU A 43 -13.85 7.85 0.38
N ASP A 44 -13.51 7.40 1.59
CA ASP A 44 -13.45 8.23 2.80
C ASP A 44 -12.42 9.37 2.67
N LEU A 45 -11.24 9.10 2.11
CA LEU A 45 -10.25 10.14 1.83
C LEU A 45 -10.74 11.16 0.79
N PHE A 46 -11.43 10.71 -0.25
CA PHE A 46 -11.96 11.60 -1.29
C PHE A 46 -13.03 12.54 -0.73
N ASP A 47 -13.89 12.04 0.15
CA ASP A 47 -14.88 12.86 0.85
C ASP A 47 -14.21 13.91 1.74
N LYS A 48 -13.30 13.46 2.62
CA LYS A 48 -12.55 14.33 3.55
C LYS A 48 -11.74 15.41 2.87
N TRP A 49 -11.14 15.10 1.72
CA TRP A 49 -10.29 16.02 0.95
C TRP A 49 -11.01 16.67 -0.23
N HIS A 50 -12.33 16.48 -0.35
CA HIS A 50 -13.17 17.03 -1.40
C HIS A 50 -12.67 16.73 -2.83
N ILE A 51 -12.09 15.55 -3.04
CA ILE A 51 -11.60 15.08 -4.34
C ILE A 51 -12.79 14.52 -5.13
N ARG A 52 -13.13 15.20 -6.24
CA ARG A 52 -14.26 14.79 -7.11
C ARG A 52 -13.87 13.74 -8.14
N ASP A 53 -12.67 13.85 -8.69
CA ASP A 53 -12.16 12.94 -9.70
C ASP A 53 -10.67 12.69 -9.47
N GLY A 54 -10.35 11.57 -8.80
CA GLY A 54 -8.97 11.16 -8.56
C GLY A 54 -8.20 10.78 -9.82
N LYS A 55 -8.87 10.53 -10.96
CA LYS A 55 -8.21 10.22 -12.24
C LYS A 55 -7.71 11.48 -12.95
N ALA A 56 -8.27 12.64 -12.63
CA ALA A 56 -7.84 13.93 -13.16
C ALA A 56 -6.63 14.54 -12.40
N ILE A 57 -6.19 13.89 -11.32
CA ILE A 57 -5.05 14.35 -10.51
C ILE A 57 -3.76 13.80 -11.09
N GLU A 58 -2.85 14.69 -11.44
CA GLU A 58 -1.49 14.34 -11.81
C GLU A 58 -0.66 14.05 -10.57
N LEU A 59 -0.08 12.85 -10.51
CA LEU A 59 0.85 12.46 -9.45
C LEU A 59 2.23 13.06 -9.73
N GLY A 60 2.94 13.40 -8.65
CA GLY A 60 4.37 13.66 -8.70
C GLY A 60 5.12 12.43 -9.20
N LYS A 61 6.29 12.66 -9.80
CA LYS A 61 7.07 11.62 -10.48
C LYS A 61 7.31 10.38 -9.61
N GLU A 62 7.73 10.56 -8.38
CA GLU A 62 8.05 9.49 -7.45
C GLU A 62 6.81 8.68 -7.05
N CYS A 63 5.68 9.36 -6.84
CA CYS A 63 4.40 8.70 -6.58
C CYS A 63 3.93 7.93 -7.81
N GLN A 64 4.07 8.50 -9.00
CA GLN A 64 3.72 7.85 -10.26
C GLN A 64 4.54 6.58 -10.48
N GLU A 65 5.88 6.65 -10.31
CA GLU A 65 6.76 5.49 -10.42
C GLU A 65 6.40 4.38 -9.41
N TYR A 66 5.96 4.76 -8.21
CA TYR A 66 5.51 3.80 -7.21
C TYR A 66 4.20 3.12 -7.62
N VAL A 67 3.16 3.88 -8.00
CA VAL A 67 1.89 3.26 -8.44
C VAL A 67 2.07 2.41 -9.70
N ASP A 68 2.94 2.81 -10.62
CA ASP A 68 3.26 2.05 -11.82
C ASP A 68 3.95 0.73 -11.48
N THR A 69 4.88 0.76 -10.51
CA THR A 69 5.51 -0.47 -10.00
C THR A 69 4.47 -1.45 -9.44
N VAL A 70 3.53 -0.96 -8.64
CA VAL A 70 2.47 -1.79 -8.06
C VAL A 70 1.52 -2.33 -9.14
N ALA A 71 1.14 -1.50 -10.11
CA ALA A 71 0.29 -1.89 -11.23
C ALA A 71 0.97 -2.92 -12.15
N ASP A 72 2.29 -2.79 -12.37
CA ASP A 72 3.09 -3.74 -13.12
C ASP A 72 3.12 -5.11 -12.44
N VAL A 73 3.33 -5.15 -11.11
CA VAL A 73 3.27 -6.40 -10.34
C VAL A 73 1.89 -7.04 -10.48
N ALA A 74 0.81 -6.26 -10.30
CA ALA A 74 -0.55 -6.77 -10.43
C ALA A 74 -0.87 -7.35 -11.81
N SER A 75 -0.32 -6.76 -12.87
CA SER A 75 -0.65 -7.09 -14.26
C SER A 75 0.34 -8.03 -14.96
N LYS A 76 1.52 -8.27 -14.39
CA LYS A 76 2.57 -9.10 -15.05
C LYS A 76 2.95 -10.31 -14.21
N ASP A 77 2.91 -10.20 -12.89
CA ASP A 77 3.38 -11.25 -12.00
C ASP A 77 2.26 -12.18 -11.53
N ASP A 78 2.66 -13.27 -10.87
CA ASP A 78 1.74 -14.11 -10.10
C ASP A 78 1.08 -13.29 -8.99
N ALA A 79 -0.21 -13.54 -8.74
CA ALA A 79 -1.02 -12.76 -7.81
C ALA A 79 -0.46 -12.73 -6.38
N TYR A 80 0.34 -13.71 -5.96
CA TYR A 80 1.02 -13.66 -4.66
C TYR A 80 2.02 -12.51 -4.54
N TYR A 81 2.63 -12.07 -5.66
CA TYR A 81 3.54 -10.92 -5.65
C TYR A 81 2.83 -9.60 -5.38
N MET A 82 1.52 -9.51 -5.62
CA MET A 82 0.73 -8.34 -5.20
C MET A 82 0.78 -8.16 -3.69
N LEU A 83 0.77 -9.26 -2.92
CA LEU A 83 0.92 -9.20 -1.47
C LEU A 83 2.30 -8.67 -1.06
N VAL A 84 3.34 -9.07 -1.79
CA VAL A 84 4.71 -8.59 -1.56
C VAL A 84 4.82 -7.08 -1.80
N ALA A 85 4.17 -6.57 -2.86
CA ALA A 85 4.15 -5.15 -3.18
C ALA A 85 3.42 -4.30 -2.13
N LEU A 86 2.43 -4.87 -1.42
CA LEU A 86 1.66 -4.17 -0.38
C LEU A 86 2.28 -4.19 1.02
N ILE A 87 3.18 -5.13 1.33
CA ILE A 87 3.79 -5.20 2.67
C ILE A 87 4.55 -3.91 3.03
N PRO A 88 5.34 -3.27 2.14
CA PRO A 88 6.02 -2.01 2.39
C PRO A 88 5.11 -0.95 3.03
N CYS A 89 4.02 -0.55 2.39
CA CYS A 89 3.10 0.45 2.94
C CYS A 89 2.48 -0.03 4.27
N ALA A 90 1.97 -1.27 4.29
CA ALA A 90 1.22 -1.81 5.43
C ALA A 90 2.08 -1.96 6.69
N ARG A 91 3.39 -2.15 6.55
CA ARG A 91 4.33 -2.34 7.65
C ARG A 91 5.07 -1.06 8.02
N LEU A 92 5.46 -0.26 7.02
CA LEU A 92 6.25 0.95 7.24
C LEU A 92 5.49 1.98 8.06
N TRP A 93 4.22 2.23 7.74
CA TRP A 93 3.43 3.26 8.42
C TRP A 93 3.24 2.97 9.92
N PRO A 94 2.81 1.76 10.35
CA PRO A 94 2.78 1.43 11.78
C PRO A 94 4.17 1.44 12.44
N TRP A 95 5.22 1.07 11.70
CA TRP A 95 6.60 1.11 12.22
C TRP A 95 7.06 2.55 12.45
N LEU A 96 6.77 3.48 11.53
CA LEU A 96 7.01 4.91 11.71
C LEU A 96 6.25 5.44 12.93
N GLY A 97 5.00 5.02 13.11
CA GLY A 97 4.24 5.32 14.33
C GLY A 97 4.97 4.93 15.61
N GLN A 98 5.55 3.73 15.64
CA GLN A 98 6.36 3.27 16.78
C GLN A 98 7.61 4.14 16.97
N GLN A 99 8.26 4.61 15.90
CA GLN A 99 9.41 5.51 16.03
C GLN A 99 9.01 6.89 16.54
N LEU A 100 7.82 7.36 16.15
CA LEU A 100 7.28 8.68 16.52
C LEU A 100 6.73 8.74 17.95
N THR A 101 6.42 7.60 18.59
CA THR A 101 5.90 7.57 19.98
C THR A 101 6.83 8.24 21.01
N ALA A 102 8.13 8.32 20.74
CA ALA A 102 9.08 9.03 21.60
C ALA A 102 8.83 10.55 21.68
N ALA A 103 8.14 11.14 20.68
CA ALA A 103 7.86 12.58 20.60
C ALA A 103 6.64 13.06 21.40
N LYS A 104 6.00 12.18 22.20
CA LYS A 104 4.88 12.49 23.12
C LYS A 104 3.77 13.34 22.49
N ASP A 105 2.88 12.72 21.72
CA ASP A 105 1.51 13.16 21.37
C ASP A 105 1.31 14.63 20.92
N ASN A 106 2.38 15.37 20.60
CA ASN A 106 2.32 16.78 20.25
C ASN A 106 3.25 17.08 19.09
N PHE A 107 2.68 17.02 17.89
CA PHE A 107 3.33 17.41 16.63
C PHE A 107 2.83 18.78 16.17
N GLY A 108 2.33 19.61 17.09
CA GLY A 108 1.70 20.88 16.78
C GLY A 108 0.53 20.70 15.80
N ALA A 109 0.59 21.43 14.68
CA ALA A 109 -0.43 21.37 13.62
C ALA A 109 -0.58 19.98 12.97
N TYR A 110 0.40 19.08 13.13
CA TYR A 110 0.37 17.74 12.53
C TYR A 110 -0.12 16.65 13.48
N THR A 111 -0.50 16.99 14.72
CA THR A 111 -0.87 16.00 15.74
C THR A 111 -1.99 15.06 15.26
N ASP A 112 -3.08 15.62 14.74
CA ASP A 112 -4.21 14.82 14.25
C ASP A 112 -3.83 13.95 13.06
N TRP A 113 -2.98 14.48 12.17
CA TRP A 113 -2.50 13.74 11.01
C TRP A 113 -1.63 12.56 11.41
N VAL A 114 -0.67 12.77 12.33
CA VAL A 114 0.20 11.70 12.84
C VAL A 114 -0.62 10.62 13.54
N ASN A 115 -1.54 11.03 14.43
CA ASN A 115 -2.39 10.11 15.17
C ASN A 115 -3.31 9.28 14.26
N SER A 116 -3.77 9.86 13.15
CA SER A 116 -4.68 9.18 12.22
C SER A 116 -3.98 8.24 11.24
N ASN A 117 -2.71 8.49 10.92
CA ASN A 117 -2.00 7.78 9.85
C ASN A 117 -0.95 6.79 10.35
N PHE A 118 -0.35 7.06 11.51
CA PHE A 118 0.75 6.27 12.04
C PHE A 118 0.35 5.51 13.32
N ASP A 119 -0.78 4.81 13.30
CA ASP A 119 -1.19 3.95 14.42
C ASP A 119 -0.12 2.87 14.69
N PRO A 120 0.62 2.96 15.82
CA PRO A 120 1.71 2.02 16.13
C PRO A 120 1.20 0.61 16.47
N SER A 121 -0.09 0.51 16.84
CA SER A 121 -0.74 -0.73 17.23
C SER A 121 -1.22 -1.55 16.03
N SER A 122 -1.43 -0.92 14.87
CA SER A 122 -1.89 -1.59 13.65
C SER A 122 -1.00 -2.77 13.28
N LYS A 123 -1.62 -3.94 13.13
CA LYS A 123 -0.97 -5.21 12.74
C LYS A 123 -1.50 -5.76 11.41
N GLY A 124 -2.12 -4.90 10.58
CA GLY A 124 -2.71 -5.29 9.29
C GLY A 124 -1.71 -5.95 8.33
N TYR A 125 -0.41 -5.64 8.44
CA TYR A 125 0.63 -6.29 7.64
C TYR A 125 0.81 -7.78 7.93
N LYS A 126 0.49 -8.27 9.15
CA LYS A 126 0.71 -9.68 9.53
C LYS A 126 -0.10 -10.66 8.67
N LYS A 127 -1.32 -10.30 8.27
CA LYS A 127 -2.16 -11.15 7.38
C LYS A 127 -1.57 -11.30 5.98
N LEU A 128 -0.80 -10.30 5.51
CA LEU A 128 -0.05 -10.35 4.25
C LEU A 128 1.19 -11.23 4.41
N GLU A 129 1.98 -11.00 5.46
CA GLU A 129 3.22 -11.74 5.73
C GLU A 129 3.00 -13.25 5.88
N VAL A 130 1.95 -13.67 6.60
CA VAL A 130 1.62 -15.09 6.76
C VAL A 130 1.34 -15.75 5.40
N ARG A 131 0.65 -15.05 4.49
CA ARG A 131 0.34 -15.57 3.15
C ARG A 131 1.56 -15.60 2.25
N VAL A 132 2.40 -14.57 2.29
CA VAL A 132 3.67 -14.53 1.55
C VAL A 132 4.61 -15.63 2.04
N ASN A 133 4.72 -15.85 3.35
CA ASN A 133 5.54 -16.93 3.92
C ASN A 133 5.03 -18.33 3.53
N ALA A 134 3.71 -18.52 3.51
CA ALA A 134 3.09 -19.75 3.00
C ALA A 134 3.38 -19.95 1.50
N ALA A 135 3.23 -18.90 0.68
CA ALA A 135 3.53 -18.94 -0.74
C ALA A 135 5.00 -19.28 -1.01
N PHE A 136 5.92 -18.72 -0.22
CA PHE A 136 7.35 -19.04 -0.29
C PHE A 136 7.60 -20.52 0.07
N SER A 137 7.01 -21.01 1.15
CA SER A 137 7.16 -22.40 1.59
C SER A 137 6.61 -23.40 0.55
N ASN A 138 5.55 -23.01 -0.15
CA ASN A 138 4.92 -23.78 -1.22
C ASN A 138 5.60 -23.58 -2.59
N LYS A 139 6.69 -22.82 -2.67
CA LYS A 139 7.42 -22.50 -3.92
C LYS A 139 6.55 -21.80 -4.98
N GLN A 140 5.54 -21.06 -4.55
CA GLN A 140 4.66 -20.26 -5.42
C GLN A 140 5.28 -18.92 -5.78
N ILE A 141 6.27 -18.46 -5.00
CA ILE A 141 7.05 -17.26 -5.27
C ILE A 141 8.55 -17.54 -5.13
N ASP A 142 9.33 -16.94 -6.03
CA ASP A 142 10.79 -16.84 -5.92
C ASP A 142 11.22 -15.76 -4.94
N ARG A 143 12.22 -16.06 -4.10
CA ARG A 143 12.74 -15.17 -3.06
C ARG A 143 13.38 -13.91 -3.63
N ASN A 144 14.18 -14.05 -4.68
CA ASN A 144 14.97 -12.95 -5.21
C ASN A 144 14.06 -11.94 -5.92
N LYS A 145 13.08 -12.45 -6.67
CA LYS A 145 12.02 -11.62 -7.26
C LYS A 145 11.17 -10.94 -6.19
N ALA A 146 10.77 -11.66 -5.14
CA ALA A 146 10.02 -11.06 -4.03
C ALA A 146 10.82 -9.95 -3.33
N LEU A 147 12.11 -10.19 -3.06
CA LEU A 147 12.99 -9.19 -2.48
C LEU A 147 13.12 -7.95 -3.38
N ASN A 148 13.30 -8.14 -4.68
CA ASN A 148 13.38 -7.04 -5.64
C ASN A 148 12.09 -6.20 -5.66
N ILE A 149 10.92 -6.84 -5.69
CA ILE A 149 9.63 -6.14 -5.65
C ILE A 149 9.46 -5.37 -4.34
N TYR A 150 9.73 -6.03 -3.21
CA TYR A 150 9.68 -5.41 -1.89
C TYR A 150 10.60 -4.19 -1.81
N SER A 151 11.85 -4.32 -2.26
CA SER A 151 12.83 -3.23 -2.27
C SER A 151 12.38 -2.06 -3.14
N LYS A 152 11.86 -2.32 -4.35
CA LYS A 152 11.33 -1.26 -5.21
C LYS A 152 10.18 -0.51 -4.56
N CYS A 153 9.24 -1.22 -3.95
CA CYS A 153 8.09 -0.61 -3.28
C CYS A 153 8.53 0.16 -2.01
N MET A 154 9.50 -0.33 -1.24
CA MET A 154 10.12 0.42 -0.13
C MET A 154 10.83 1.70 -0.61
N THR A 155 11.53 1.65 -1.74
CA THR A 155 12.11 2.84 -2.37
C THR A 155 11.02 3.79 -2.85
N GLY A 156 9.91 3.26 -3.35
CA GLY A 156 8.69 4.02 -3.69
C GLY A 156 8.14 4.79 -2.50
N GLU A 157 7.99 4.15 -1.33
CA GLU A 157 7.60 4.84 -0.09
C GLU A 157 8.57 5.97 0.28
N ALA A 158 9.88 5.71 0.24
CA ALA A 158 10.89 6.71 0.56
C ALA A 158 10.85 7.91 -0.42
N GLY A 159 10.68 7.63 -1.72
CA GLY A 159 10.50 8.65 -2.75
C GLY A 159 9.21 9.43 -2.55
N PHE A 160 8.12 8.75 -2.19
CA PHE A 160 6.84 9.37 -1.91
C PHE A 160 6.95 10.40 -0.77
N PHE A 161 7.52 10.01 0.38
CA PHE A 161 7.77 10.95 1.49
C PHE A 161 8.70 12.11 1.11
N GLY A 162 9.70 11.86 0.26
CA GLY A 162 10.66 12.88 -0.20
C GLY A 162 10.15 13.80 -1.31
N SER A 163 9.08 13.43 -2.00
CA SER A 163 8.52 14.16 -3.16
C SER A 163 7.57 15.31 -2.78
N VAL A 164 7.23 15.44 -1.50
CA VAL A 164 6.37 16.51 -1.01
C VAL A 164 7.23 17.77 -0.82
N PRO A 165 6.92 18.90 -1.49
CA PRO A 165 7.65 20.15 -1.27
C PRO A 165 7.61 20.55 0.21
N ILE A 166 8.77 20.88 0.77
CA ILE A 166 8.93 21.46 2.11
C ILE A 166 8.68 22.97 2.04
#